data_AF-A0A959X1I2-F1
#
_entry.id   AF-A0A959X1I2-F1
#
_cell.length_a   1.000
_cell.length_b   1.000
_cell.length_c   1.000
_cell.angle_alpha   90.00
_cell.angle_beta   90.00
_cell.angle_gamma   90.00
#
_symmetry.space_group_name_H-M   'P 1'
#
loop_
_entity.id
_entity.type
_entity.pdbx_description
1 polymer ?
#
loop_
_entity_poly.entity_id
_entity_poly.type
_entity_poly.pdbx_seq_one_letter_code
_entity_poly.pdbx_strand_id
1 'polypeptide(L)'
;MTTNSPVTIAHDVLQLGPVQVSFQRTLRLPETGLHALPPGLGRFRLRRVADYPDTAPADWLERGGVMLPVYQREAMWLSFVSSEPAALQV
;
A
#
# COMPACT_ATOMS: atom_id res chain seq x y z
N MET A 1 6.28 -8.35 23.70
CA MET A 1 5.73 -9.56 23.05
C MET A 1 4.84 -9.07 21.91
N THR A 2 5.40 -8.90 20.71
CA THR A 2 4.64 -8.45 19.54
C THR A 2 3.81 -9.64 19.05
N THR A 3 2.52 -9.64 19.38
CA THR A 3 1.59 -10.57 18.74
C THR A 3 1.54 -10.20 17.27
N ASN A 4 1.93 -11.13 16.40
CA ASN A 4 1.89 -10.93 14.96
C ASN A 4 0.41 -10.82 14.55
N SER A 5 -0.11 -9.60 14.53
CA SER A 5 -1.50 -9.35 14.13
C SER A 5 -1.60 -9.63 12.63
N PRO A 6 -2.53 -10.50 12.19
CA PRO A 6 -2.62 -10.86 10.79
C PRO A 6 -2.96 -9.62 9.96
N VAL A 7 -2.08 -9.28 9.00
CA VAL A 7 -2.34 -8.23 8.02
C VAL A 7 -3.40 -8.75 7.05
N THR A 8 -4.52 -8.04 6.94
CA THR A 8 -5.59 -8.39 5.99
C THR A 8 -5.83 -7.24 5.00
N ILE A 9 -6.40 -7.58 3.85
CA ILE A 9 -6.79 -6.62 2.82
C ILE A 9 -8.31 -6.51 2.82
N ALA A 10 -8.84 -5.31 2.99
CA ALA A 10 -10.26 -5.00 2.86
C ALA A 10 -10.43 -3.78 1.94
N HIS A 11 -11.01 -3.96 0.74
CA HIS A 11 -11.29 -2.87 -0.20
C HIS A 11 -10.10 -1.90 -0.41
N ASP A 12 -8.93 -2.45 -0.76
CA ASP A 12 -7.69 -1.68 -0.98
C ASP A 12 -7.13 -0.95 0.25
N VAL A 13 -7.44 -1.47 1.44
CA VAL A 13 -6.88 -1.05 2.73
C VAL A 13 -6.16 -2.22 3.39
N LEU A 14 -4.96 -1.98 3.89
CA LEU A 14 -4.29 -2.91 4.81
C LEU A 14 -4.83 -2.66 6.22
N GLN A 15 -5.35 -3.73 6.83
CA GLN A 15 -5.81 -3.74 8.21
C GLN A 15 -4.74 -4.39 9.08
N LEU A 16 -4.24 -3.64 10.07
CA LEU A 16 -3.21 -4.04 11.03
C LEU A 16 -3.71 -3.75 12.45
N GLY A 17 -4.55 -4.64 12.99
CA GLY A 17 -5.22 -4.40 14.26
C GLY A 17 -6.11 -3.14 14.19
N PRO A 18 -5.90 -2.12 15.05
CA PRO A 18 -6.67 -0.88 15.00
C PRO A 18 -6.26 0.05 13.84
N VAL A 19 -5.12 -0.21 13.21
CA VAL A 19 -4.53 0.66 12.17
C VAL A 19 -4.99 0.23 10.78
N GLN A 20 -5.40 1.22 10.00
CA GLN A 20 -5.70 1.11 8.60
C GLN A 20 -4.70 1.91 7.79
N VAL A 21 -4.12 1.28 6.78
CA VAL A 21 -3.21 1.93 5.82
C VAL A 21 -3.81 1.83 4.43
N SER A 22 -3.98 2.98 3.78
CA SER A 22 -4.41 3.04 2.37
C SER A 22 -3.39 3.79 1.53
N PHE A 23 -3.23 3.33 0.29
CA PHE A 23 -2.22 3.83 -0.66
C PHE A 23 -2.92 4.71 -1.68
N GLN A 24 -2.68 6.01 -1.60
CA GLN A 24 -3.39 7.00 -2.39
C GLN A 24 -2.59 7.32 -3.65
N ARG A 25 -3.23 7.13 -4.81
CA ARG A 25 -2.66 7.35 -6.14
C ARG A 25 -2.58 8.84 -6.44
N THR A 26 -1.47 9.27 -7.00
CA THR A 26 -1.32 10.62 -7.53
C THR A 26 -0.35 10.65 -8.73
N LEU A 27 -0.17 11.83 -9.34
CA LEU A 27 0.77 12.01 -10.44
C LEU A 27 2.19 12.20 -9.91
N ARG A 28 3.15 11.52 -10.54
CA ARG A 28 4.57 11.80 -10.30
C ARG A 28 4.93 13.14 -10.91
N LEU A 29 5.21 14.10 -10.05
CA LEU A 29 5.67 15.43 -10.43
C LEU A 29 7.18 15.40 -10.72
N PRO A 30 7.69 16.35 -11.52
CA PRO A 30 9.12 16.58 -11.64
C PRO A 30 9.76 16.89 -10.28
N GLU A 31 11.01 16.46 -10.10
CA GLU A 31 11.75 16.63 -8.83
C GLU A 31 12.10 18.09 -8.52
N THR A 32 12.02 18.97 -9.51
CA THR A 32 12.37 20.39 -9.39
C THR A 32 11.19 21.29 -9.73
N GLY A 33 11.16 22.47 -9.12
CA GLY A 33 10.16 23.51 -9.39
C GLY A 33 9.01 23.50 -8.39
N LEU A 34 8.18 24.55 -8.45
CA LEU A 34 6.97 24.67 -7.65
C LEU A 34 5.79 24.09 -8.46
N HIS A 35 5.10 23.12 -7.88
CA HIS A 35 3.95 22.46 -8.49
C HIS A 35 2.74 22.61 -7.58
N ALA A 36 1.54 22.65 -8.17
CA ALA A 36 0.32 22.50 -7.39
C ALA A 36 0.30 21.12 -6.72
N LEU A 37 -0.41 21.01 -5.59
CA LEU A 37 -0.64 19.71 -4.96
C LEU A 37 -1.32 18.78 -5.98
N PRO A 38 -0.72 17.62 -6.28
CA PRO A 38 -1.24 16.78 -7.34
C PRO A 38 -2.58 16.18 -6.88
N PRO A 39 -3.56 16.06 -7.79
CA PRO A 39 -4.87 15.54 -7.42
C PRO A 39 -4.75 14.09 -6.94
N GLY A 40 -5.64 13.71 -6.01
CA GLY A 40 -5.86 12.31 -5.68
C GLY A 40 -6.55 11.61 -6.84
N LEU A 41 -6.00 10.49 -7.31
CA LEU A 41 -6.53 9.69 -8.41
C LEU A 41 -7.14 8.36 -7.93
N GLY A 42 -7.62 8.34 -6.69
CA GLY A 42 -8.16 7.15 -6.02
C GLY A 42 -7.10 6.34 -5.28
N ARG A 43 -7.45 5.13 -4.85
CA ARG A 43 -6.55 4.20 -4.16
C ARG A 43 -5.89 3.23 -5.13
N PHE A 44 -4.66 2.82 -4.85
CA PHE A 44 -4.05 1.70 -5.55
C PHE A 44 -4.79 0.41 -5.20
N ARG A 45 -4.93 -0.47 -6.19
CA ARG A 45 -5.48 -1.80 -5.95
C ARG A 45 -4.45 -2.68 -5.24
N LEU A 46 -4.82 -3.22 -4.09
CA LEU A 46 -3.97 -4.16 -3.35
C LEU A 46 -4.22 -5.59 -3.85
N ARG A 47 -3.13 -6.32 -4.13
CA ARG A 47 -3.18 -7.71 -4.60
C ARG A 47 -2.35 -8.59 -3.68
N ARG A 48 -2.89 -9.73 -3.23
CA ARG A 48 -2.03 -10.72 -2.55
C ARG A 48 -1.13 -11.36 -3.60
N VAL A 49 0.13 -11.57 -3.26
CA VAL A 49 1.06 -12.27 -4.15
C VAL A 49 0.58 -13.71 -4.40
N ALA A 50 0.05 -14.36 -3.37
CA ALA A 50 -0.46 -15.73 -3.42
C ALA A 50 -1.64 -15.93 -4.40
N ASP A 51 -2.34 -14.86 -4.79
CA ASP A 51 -3.44 -14.94 -5.76
C ASP A 51 -2.94 -15.08 -7.22
N TYR A 52 -1.61 -15.03 -7.44
CA TYR A 52 -0.98 -14.99 -8.77
C TYR A 52 0.17 -16.02 -8.91
N PRO A 53 -0.06 -17.31 -8.64
CA PRO A 53 1.00 -18.33 -8.62
C PRO A 53 1.70 -18.51 -9.97
N ASP A 54 1.01 -18.29 -11.08
CA ASP A 54 1.54 -18.53 -12.42
C ASP A 54 2.38 -17.36 -12.98
N THR A 55 2.24 -16.16 -12.40
CA THR A 55 2.83 -14.93 -12.96
C THR A 55 3.70 -14.15 -11.98
N ALA A 56 3.55 -14.36 -10.67
CA ALA A 56 4.41 -13.71 -9.69
C ALA A 56 5.82 -14.35 -9.69
N PRO A 57 6.90 -13.57 -9.50
CA PRO A 57 8.24 -14.14 -9.32
C PRO A 57 8.29 -15.14 -8.16
N ALA A 58 9.08 -16.21 -8.31
CA ALA A 58 9.21 -17.27 -7.31
C ALA A 58 9.58 -16.72 -5.91
N ASP A 59 10.55 -15.82 -5.86
CA ASP A 59 10.99 -15.18 -4.60
C ASP A 59 9.88 -14.36 -3.92
N TRP A 60 8.92 -13.85 -4.69
CA TRP A 60 7.76 -13.14 -4.13
C TRP A 60 6.77 -14.14 -3.54
N LEU A 61 6.54 -15.26 -4.22
CA LEU A 61 5.66 -16.33 -3.73
C LEU A 61 6.20 -16.96 -2.45
N GLU A 62 7.51 -17.19 -2.38
CA GLU A 62 8.19 -17.69 -1.18
C GLU A 62 8.07 -16.70 0.00
N ARG A 63 8.29 -15.42 -0.26
CA ARG A 63 8.17 -14.36 0.76
C ARG A 63 6.73 -14.07 1.17
N GLY A 64 5.78 -14.23 0.25
CA GLY A 64 4.39 -13.81 0.39
C GLY A 64 4.22 -12.28 0.42
N GLY A 65 3.07 -11.85 0.95
CA GLY A 65 2.74 -10.43 1.12
C GLY A 65 1.80 -9.87 0.06
N VAL A 66 1.89 -8.56 -0.15
CA VAL A 66 0.98 -7.77 -1.00
C VAL A 66 1.80 -7.03 -2.04
N MET A 67 1.31 -7.02 -3.27
CA MET A 67 1.87 -6.24 -4.37
C MET A 67 0.92 -5.12 -4.79
N LEU A 68 1.53 -4.02 -5.24
CA LEU A 68 0.89 -2.80 -5.72
C LEU A 68 1.26 -2.61 -7.19
N PRO A 69 0.32 -2.78 -8.14
CA PRO A 69 0.57 -2.45 -9.55
C PRO A 69 0.71 -0.93 -9.70
N VAL A 70 1.87 -0.46 -10.18
CA VAL A 70 2.17 0.96 -10.38
C VAL A 70 2.65 1.17 -11.81
N TYR A 71 1.93 1.97 -12.60
CA TYR A 71 2.34 2.36 -13.95
C TYR A 71 3.36 3.51 -13.93
N GLN A 72 4.02 3.71 -15.06
CA GLN A 72 4.94 4.83 -15.25
C GLN A 72 4.21 6.16 -15.00
N ARG A 73 4.88 7.07 -14.27
CA ARG A 73 4.39 8.39 -13.87
C ARG A 73 3.30 8.42 -12.79
N GLU A 74 3.01 7.28 -12.18
CA GLU A 74 2.27 7.27 -10.93
C GLU A 74 3.18 7.53 -9.73
N ALA A 75 2.62 8.18 -8.72
CA ALA A 75 3.22 8.32 -7.40
C ALA A 75 2.19 7.94 -6.33
N MET A 76 2.66 7.79 -5.09
CA MET A 76 1.82 7.40 -3.97
C MET A 76 2.10 8.24 -2.73
N TRP A 77 1.08 8.40 -1.90
CA TRP A 77 1.22 8.76 -0.50
C TRP A 77 0.41 7.80 0.37
N LEU A 78 0.75 7.71 1.65
CA LEU A 78 0.12 6.81 2.61
C LEU A 78 -0.87 7.59 3.48
N SER A 79 -2.09 7.08 3.58
CA SER A 79 -3.09 7.57 4.52
C SER A 79 -3.24 6.56 5.66
N PHE A 80 -3.08 7.05 6.88
CA PHE A 80 -3.17 6.27 8.12
C PHE A 80 -4.42 6.68 8.89
N VAL A 81 -5.20 5.70 9.33
CA VAL A 81 -6.34 5.87 10.23
C VAL A 81 -6.21 4.86 11.35
N SER A 82 -6.50 5.24 12.58
CA SER A 82 -6.53 4.32 13.72
C SER A 82 -7.67 4.67 14.66
N SER A 83 -8.29 3.67 15.27
CA SER A 83 -9.33 3.87 16.31
C SER A 83 -8.74 4.22 17.68
N GLU A 84 -7.44 3.97 17.88
CA GLU A 84 -6.71 4.23 19.12
C GLU A 84 -5.25 4.62 18.84
N PRO A 85 -4.53 5.23 19.78
CA PRO A 85 -3.11 5.52 19.62
C PRO A 85 -2.31 4.25 19.29
N ALA A 86 -1.59 4.27 18.18
CA ALA A 86 -0.81 3.14 17.69
C ALA A 86 0.51 3.60 17.09
N ALA A 87 1.52 2.73 17.15
CA ALA A 87 2.79 2.91 16.46
C ALA A 87 2.91 1.89 15.34
N LEU A 88 3.29 2.35 14.15
CA LEU A 88 3.61 1.48 13.02
C LEU A 88 5.13 1.43 12.85
N GLN A 89 5.68 0.23 12.83
CA GLN A 89 7.06 0.00 12.45
C GLN A 89 7.10 -0.38 10.96
N VAL A 90 7.95 0.30 10.20
CA VAL A 90 8.21 0.10 8.76
C VAL A 90 9.65 -0.31 8.53
#